data_AF-A0A978U6F4-F1
#
_entry.id   AF-A0A978U6F4-F1
#
_cell.length_a   1.000
_cell.length_b   1.000
_cell.length_c   1.000
_cell.angle_alpha   90.00
_cell.angle_beta   90.00
_cell.angle_gamma   90.00
#
_symmetry.space_group_name_H-M   'P 1'
#
loop_
_entity.id
_entity.type
_entity.pdbx_description
1 polymer ?
#
loop_
_entity_poly.entity_id
_entity_poly.type
_entity_poly.pdbx_seq_one_letter_code
_entity_poly.pdbx_strand_id
1 'polypeptide(L)'
;MKPLLFLGNLRIVWRSLLAIACLSLVARPVMLATAQTPPSWYNCRTRERFTPAKRLWCSRWQTLQTITLVVPTTLDSNAELTTITLTNGRYQRADGRFFVELVNERNWFTFGDLNEDGKQDAAVIFGVALDPDGRAVATYLTAVMDIDGAAQAITPIRLGERIRLNGPITIADQQVKVPLLTMTEVIDRAYQLETRLIQVR
;
A
#
# COMPACT_ATOMS: atom_id res chain seq x y z
N MET A 1 39.64 -45.38 13.35
CA MET A 1 39.48 -45.92 14.72
C MET A 1 38.06 -45.64 15.20
N LYS A 2 37.37 -46.65 15.74
CA LYS A 2 36.24 -46.53 16.69
C LYS A 2 36.83 -46.24 18.10
N PRO A 3 36.06 -45.98 19.19
CA PRO A 3 34.61 -46.13 19.42
C PRO A 3 33.92 -44.73 19.43
N LEU A 4 32.78 -44.42 20.07
CA LEU A 4 31.90 -45.12 21.04
C LEU A 4 30.41 -44.83 20.76
N LEU A 5 29.55 -45.23 21.69
CA LEU A 5 28.10 -44.98 21.76
C LEU A 5 27.78 -44.37 23.13
N PHE A 6 26.72 -43.57 23.23
CA PHE A 6 26.06 -43.29 24.50
C PHE A 6 24.54 -43.45 24.34
N LEU A 7 24.00 -44.51 24.92
CA LEU A 7 22.56 -44.78 25.01
C LEU A 7 22.05 -44.30 26.38
N GLY A 8 21.17 -43.28 26.37
CA GLY A 8 20.70 -42.60 27.58
C GLY A 8 19.25 -42.93 27.96
N ASN A 9 19.05 -44.06 28.63
CA ASN A 9 17.93 -44.42 29.51
C ASN A 9 16.52 -43.84 29.25
N LEU A 10 15.69 -44.69 28.65
CA LEU A 10 14.22 -44.62 28.70
C LEU A 10 13.72 -44.77 30.16
N ARG A 11 12.94 -43.81 30.68
CA ARG A 11 12.17 -43.98 31.92
C ARG A 11 10.67 -43.82 31.64
N ILE A 12 10.00 -44.97 31.51
CA ILE A 12 8.53 -45.06 31.46
C ILE A 12 7.99 -44.79 32.86
N VAL A 13 7.35 -43.64 33.06
CA VAL A 13 6.64 -43.32 34.30
C VAL A 13 5.15 -43.60 34.09
N TRP A 14 4.72 -44.79 34.51
CA TRP A 14 3.33 -45.19 34.53
C TRP A 14 2.60 -44.36 35.61
N ARG A 15 1.65 -43.50 35.22
CA ARG A 15 0.78 -42.79 36.17
C ARG A 15 -0.68 -42.98 35.82
N SER A 16 -1.42 -43.32 36.88
CA SER A 16 -2.81 -43.73 36.98
C SER A 16 -3.79 -42.99 36.06
N LEU A 17 -4.65 -43.76 35.39
CA LEU A 17 -5.90 -43.23 34.83
C LEU A 17 -6.85 -42.88 35.99
N LEU A 18 -7.16 -41.59 36.16
CA LEU A 18 -8.41 -41.18 36.78
C LEU A 18 -9.47 -41.08 35.68
N ALA A 19 -10.49 -41.92 35.75
CA ALA A 19 -11.69 -41.80 34.92
C ALA A 19 -12.57 -40.66 35.45
N ILE A 20 -12.30 -39.43 35.02
CA ILE A 20 -13.18 -38.29 35.28
C ILE A 20 -14.37 -38.37 34.31
N ALA A 21 -15.56 -38.58 34.85
CA ALA A 21 -16.81 -38.51 34.10
C ALA A 21 -17.10 -37.04 33.73
N CYS A 22 -16.53 -36.58 32.62
CA CYS A 22 -16.83 -35.26 32.07
C CYS A 22 -18.30 -35.20 31.62
N LEU A 23 -19.10 -34.36 32.29
CA LEU A 23 -20.35 -33.89 31.70
C LEU A 23 -20.01 -33.19 30.39
N SER A 24 -20.34 -33.81 29.27
CA SER A 24 -20.20 -33.23 27.95
C SER A 24 -21.24 -32.13 27.76
N LEU A 25 -20.93 -30.92 28.23
CA LEU A 25 -21.57 -29.71 27.74
C LEU A 25 -21.42 -29.71 26.22
N VAL A 26 -22.53 -29.80 25.50
CA VAL A 26 -22.56 -29.64 24.05
C VAL A 26 -22.33 -28.16 23.75
N ALA A 27 -21.06 -27.76 23.76
CA ALA A 27 -20.63 -26.45 23.31
C ALA A 27 -21.00 -26.33 21.83
N ARG A 28 -22.12 -25.62 21.57
CA ARG A 28 -22.48 -25.26 20.19
C ARG A 28 -21.29 -24.51 19.59
N PRO A 29 -20.78 -24.91 18.41
CA PRO A 29 -19.73 -24.13 17.77
C PRO A 29 -20.31 -22.75 17.48
N VAL A 30 -19.78 -21.74 18.17
CA VAL A 30 -20.00 -20.36 17.78
C VAL A 30 -19.39 -20.25 16.39
N MET A 31 -20.24 -20.10 15.37
CA MET A 31 -19.75 -19.77 14.04
C MET A 31 -19.08 -18.42 14.14
N LEU A 32 -17.75 -18.44 14.27
CA LEU A 32 -16.89 -17.29 14.08
C LEU A 32 -17.28 -16.68 12.74
N ALA A 33 -17.86 -15.49 12.78
CA ALA A 33 -18.17 -14.75 11.57
C ALA A 33 -16.86 -14.63 10.78
N THR A 34 -16.79 -15.30 9.63
CA THR A 34 -15.64 -15.20 8.75
C THR A 34 -15.45 -13.73 8.45
N ALA A 35 -14.36 -13.15 8.94
CA ALA A 35 -14.06 -11.74 8.72
C ALA A 35 -13.99 -11.53 7.20
N GLN A 36 -15.03 -10.94 6.62
CA GLN A 36 -15.04 -10.62 5.21
C GLN A 36 -13.86 -9.70 4.97
N THR A 37 -12.92 -10.15 4.13
CA THR A 37 -11.71 -9.40 3.80
C THR A 37 -12.16 -8.00 3.38
N PRO A 38 -11.72 -6.93 4.09
CA PRO A 38 -12.22 -5.60 3.79
C PRO A 38 -11.93 -5.28 2.32
N PRO A 39 -12.88 -4.66 1.59
CA PRO A 39 -12.68 -4.36 0.18
C PRO A 39 -11.43 -3.49 0.02
N SER A 40 -10.64 -3.78 -1.02
CA SER A 40 -9.39 -3.07 -1.33
C SER A 40 -9.57 -1.59 -1.71
N TRP A 41 -10.81 -1.09 -1.70
CA TRP A 41 -11.15 0.29 -2.03
C TRP A 41 -12.56 0.65 -1.53
N TYR A 42 -12.73 1.87 -1.01
CA TYR A 42 -14.05 2.44 -0.69
C TYR A 42 -14.31 3.73 -1.48
N ASN A 43 -15.54 3.89 -2.00
CA ASN A 43 -15.95 5.13 -2.65
C ASN A 43 -16.36 6.19 -1.62
N CYS A 44 -15.52 7.20 -1.41
CA CYS A 44 -15.78 8.27 -0.44
C CYS A 44 -16.84 9.30 -0.87
N ARG A 45 -17.35 9.22 -2.11
CA ARG A 45 -18.38 10.13 -2.66
C ARG A 45 -19.81 9.56 -2.59
N THR A 46 -19.99 8.26 -2.33
CA THR A 46 -21.32 7.63 -2.31
C THR A 46 -22.03 7.78 -0.97
N ARG A 47 -23.36 7.94 -1.01
CA ARG A 47 -24.27 8.00 0.15
C ARG A 47 -24.46 6.66 0.87
N GLU A 48 -23.65 5.65 0.58
CA GLU A 48 -23.65 4.37 1.30
C GLU A 48 -23.35 4.58 2.79
N ARG A 49 -23.85 3.69 3.65
CA ARG A 49 -23.62 3.73 5.10
C ARG A 49 -22.11 3.80 5.42
N PHE A 50 -21.69 4.87 6.10
CA PHE A 50 -20.31 5.08 6.53
C PHE A 50 -19.93 4.16 7.71
N THR A 51 -19.54 2.92 7.36
CA THR A 51 -18.96 1.96 8.31
C THR A 51 -17.67 2.52 8.95
N PRO A 52 -17.22 2.01 10.11
CA PRO A 52 -15.96 2.43 10.72
C PRO A 52 -14.76 2.27 9.76
N ALA A 53 -14.70 1.16 9.01
CA ALA A 53 -13.67 0.92 8.01
C ALA A 53 -13.72 1.94 6.85
N LYS A 54 -14.91 2.25 6.32
CA LYS A 54 -15.08 3.27 5.28
C LYS A 54 -14.67 4.66 5.79
N ARG A 55 -14.99 5.00 7.05
CA ARG A 55 -14.53 6.23 7.71
C ARG A 55 -13.01 6.34 7.75
N LEU A 56 -12.33 5.30 8.23
CA LEU A 56 -10.87 5.28 8.32
C LEU A 56 -10.21 5.40 6.94
N TRP A 57 -10.69 4.63 5.96
CA TRP A 57 -10.22 4.71 4.56
C TRP A 57 -10.36 6.11 3.99
N CYS A 58 -11.55 6.72 4.13
CA CYS A 58 -11.81 8.05 3.59
C CYS A 58 -11.04 9.16 4.32
N SER A 59 -10.77 9.02 5.61
CA SER A 59 -9.88 9.93 6.35
C SER A 59 -8.46 9.89 5.81
N ARG A 60 -7.89 8.69 5.56
CA ARG A 60 -6.54 8.55 4.98
C ARG A 60 -6.48 9.09 3.55
N TRP A 61 -7.49 8.78 2.74
CA TRP A 61 -7.61 9.34 1.38
C TRP A 61 -7.70 10.88 1.39
N GLN A 62 -8.37 11.47 2.38
CA GLN A 62 -8.41 12.92 2.55
C GLN A 62 -7.04 13.51 2.90
N THR A 63 -6.24 12.86 3.76
CA THR A 63 -4.86 13.27 4.04
C THR A 63 -4.00 13.31 2.76
N LEU A 64 -4.13 12.31 1.89
CA LEU A 64 -3.40 12.28 0.61
C LEU A 64 -3.75 13.45 -0.31
N GLN A 65 -4.98 13.99 -0.24
CA GLN A 65 -5.40 15.10 -1.09
C GLN A 65 -4.73 16.45 -0.78
N THR A 66 -4.05 16.57 0.37
CA THR A 66 -3.38 17.82 0.80
C THR A 66 -1.89 17.60 1.13
N ILE A 67 -1.31 16.51 0.66
CA ILE A 67 0.08 16.16 0.95
C ILE A 67 1.08 16.97 0.10
N THR A 68 2.30 17.11 0.61
CA THR A 68 3.47 17.51 -0.19
C THR A 68 4.09 16.28 -0.90
N LEU A 69 4.13 16.31 -2.23
CA LEU A 69 4.78 15.28 -3.07
C LEU A 69 6.13 15.76 -3.60
N VAL A 70 7.06 14.82 -3.75
CA VAL A 70 8.24 14.98 -4.63
C VAL A 70 7.82 14.58 -6.05
N VAL A 71 8.06 15.46 -7.03
CA VAL A 71 7.64 15.27 -8.42
C VAL A 71 8.71 15.74 -9.41
N PRO A 72 8.86 15.10 -10.57
CA PRO A 72 9.78 15.55 -11.60
C PRO A 72 9.23 16.76 -12.39
N THR A 73 10.12 17.67 -12.76
CA THR A 73 9.79 18.87 -13.57
C THR A 73 9.92 18.63 -15.08
N THR A 74 10.60 17.55 -15.49
CA THR A 74 10.75 17.07 -16.87
C THR A 74 10.33 15.59 -16.98
N LEU A 75 10.20 15.04 -18.20
CA LEU A 75 9.80 13.64 -18.42
C LEU A 75 10.97 12.70 -18.80
N ASP A 76 12.20 13.22 -18.82
CA ASP A 76 13.41 12.45 -19.13
C ASP A 76 13.91 11.60 -17.94
N SER A 77 14.97 10.83 -18.15
CA SER A 77 15.52 9.91 -17.15
C SER A 77 16.28 10.60 -16.01
N ASN A 78 16.66 11.87 -16.18
CA ASN A 78 17.50 12.63 -15.26
C ASN A 78 16.72 13.84 -14.71
N ALA A 79 15.39 13.73 -14.66
CA ALA A 79 14.51 14.84 -14.37
C ALA A 79 14.80 15.48 -13.01
N GLU A 80 14.89 16.82 -13.00
CA GLU A 80 14.99 17.58 -11.75
C GLU A 80 13.72 17.35 -10.91
N LEU A 81 13.91 17.14 -9.61
CA LEU A 81 12.82 16.92 -8.67
C LEU A 81 12.48 18.23 -7.95
N THR A 82 11.19 18.50 -7.77
CA THR A 82 10.66 19.60 -6.97
C THR A 82 9.63 19.07 -5.97
N THR A 83 9.41 19.81 -4.88
CA THR A 83 8.30 19.56 -3.96
C THR A 83 7.09 20.42 -4.33
N ILE A 84 5.89 19.83 -4.27
CA ILE A 84 4.62 20.53 -4.46
C ILE A 84 3.63 20.12 -3.38
N THR A 85 2.79 21.05 -2.91
CA THR A 85 1.67 20.71 -2.01
C THR A 85 0.38 20.64 -2.79
N LEU A 86 -0.31 19.51 -2.68
CA LEU A 86 -1.59 19.30 -3.35
C LEU A 86 -2.72 20.07 -2.66
N THR A 87 -3.73 20.44 -3.44
CA THR A 87 -5.02 20.94 -2.96
C THR A 87 -6.11 20.09 -3.60
N ASN A 88 -6.90 19.39 -2.78
CA ASN A 88 -7.94 18.46 -3.23
C ASN A 88 -7.43 17.38 -4.23
N GLY A 89 -6.20 16.90 -4.03
CA GLY A 89 -5.54 15.89 -4.85
C GLY A 89 -4.91 16.42 -6.15
N ARG A 90 -4.85 17.75 -6.34
CA ARG A 90 -4.32 18.39 -7.55
C ARG A 90 -3.34 19.51 -7.23
N TYR A 91 -2.43 19.78 -8.16
CA TYR A 91 -1.58 20.95 -8.17
C TYR A 91 -1.49 21.49 -9.60
N GLN A 92 -1.49 22.80 -9.75
CA GLN A 92 -1.24 23.48 -11.02
C GLN A 92 -0.31 24.66 -10.79
N ARG A 93 0.78 24.73 -11.55
CA ARG A 93 1.70 25.89 -11.54
C ARG A 93 1.04 27.08 -12.23
N ALA A 94 1.37 28.29 -11.82
CA ALA A 94 0.76 29.53 -12.31
C ALA A 94 0.93 29.77 -13.83
N ASP A 95 1.91 29.15 -14.48
CA ASP A 95 2.10 29.19 -15.94
C ASP A 95 1.11 28.29 -16.72
N GLY A 96 0.34 27.46 -16.03
CA GLY A 96 -0.57 26.46 -16.61
C GLY A 96 0.13 25.28 -17.29
N ARG A 97 1.47 25.23 -17.29
CA ARG A 97 2.28 24.23 -18.02
C ARG A 97 2.79 23.09 -17.15
N PHE A 98 2.39 23.04 -15.88
CA PHE A 98 2.76 21.97 -14.98
C PHE A 98 1.59 21.63 -14.07
N PHE A 99 1.10 20.41 -14.24
CA PHE A 99 -0.07 19.88 -13.53
C PHE A 99 0.25 18.51 -12.94
N VAL A 100 -0.18 18.29 -11.71
CA VAL A 100 -0.08 17.02 -11.02
C VAL A 100 -1.43 16.64 -10.42
N GLU A 101 -1.84 15.39 -10.60
CA GLU A 101 -3.11 14.88 -10.08
C GLU A 101 -2.94 13.47 -9.49
N LEU A 102 -3.45 13.28 -8.26
CA LEU A 102 -3.73 11.96 -7.72
C LEU A 102 -4.93 11.36 -8.45
N VAL A 103 -4.74 10.19 -9.06
CA VAL A 103 -5.80 9.55 -9.81
C VAL A 103 -6.81 8.92 -8.84
N ASN A 104 -7.94 9.60 -8.64
CA ASN A 104 -9.03 9.17 -7.77
C ASN A 104 -9.90 8.09 -8.44
N GLU A 105 -9.26 7.04 -8.94
CA GLU A 105 -9.91 5.87 -9.51
C GLU A 105 -9.74 4.66 -8.57
N ARG A 106 -10.61 3.66 -8.72
CA ARG A 106 -10.41 2.36 -8.07
C ARG A 106 -9.07 1.78 -8.53
N ASN A 107 -8.33 1.16 -7.61
CA ASN A 107 -7.04 0.49 -7.81
C ASN A 107 -5.77 1.37 -7.87
N TRP A 108 -5.88 2.69 -8.00
CA TRP A 108 -4.71 3.58 -8.18
C TRP A 108 -3.97 3.96 -6.89
N PHE A 109 -4.53 3.59 -5.73
CA PHE A 109 -3.86 3.73 -4.44
C PHE A 109 -4.27 2.58 -3.50
N THR A 110 -3.43 2.31 -2.51
CA THR A 110 -3.69 1.35 -1.43
C THR A 110 -3.01 1.80 -0.14
N PHE A 111 -3.43 1.24 1.00
CA PHE A 111 -2.78 1.44 2.29
C PHE A 111 -2.21 0.10 2.80
N GLY A 112 -1.11 0.18 3.54
CA GLY A 112 -0.40 -0.97 4.08
C GLY A 112 0.77 -0.52 4.93
N ASP A 113 1.32 -1.43 5.73
CA ASP A 113 2.55 -1.19 6.48
C ASP A 113 3.72 -1.54 5.54
N LEU A 114 4.47 -0.53 5.08
CA LEU A 114 5.55 -0.69 4.10
C LEU A 114 6.93 -0.77 4.77
N ASN A 115 7.09 -0.21 5.97
CA ASN A 115 8.34 -0.18 6.74
C ASN A 115 8.35 -1.09 7.98
N GLU A 116 7.26 -1.82 8.24
CA GLU A 116 7.04 -2.70 9.41
C GLU A 116 7.06 -1.97 10.76
N ASP A 117 6.67 -0.68 10.79
CA ASP A 117 6.58 0.12 12.02
C ASP A 117 5.24 0.01 12.76
N GLY A 118 4.28 -0.75 12.20
CA GLY A 118 2.94 -0.95 12.74
C GLY A 118 1.93 0.15 12.39
N LYS A 119 2.35 1.21 11.68
CA LYS A 119 1.46 2.22 11.10
C LYS A 119 1.02 1.80 9.70
N GLN A 120 0.43 2.74 8.97
CA GLN A 120 -0.24 2.50 7.71
C GLN A 120 0.11 3.58 6.71
N ASP A 121 1.14 3.28 5.94
CA ASP A 121 1.59 4.02 4.78
C ASP A 121 0.56 3.93 3.64
N ALA A 122 0.77 4.71 2.59
CA ALA A 122 0.06 4.58 1.33
C ALA A 122 1.03 4.35 0.17
N ALA A 123 0.64 3.52 -0.79
CA ALA A 123 1.19 3.56 -2.13
C ALA A 123 0.19 4.27 -3.05
N VAL A 124 0.65 5.22 -3.85
CA VAL A 124 -0.21 6.12 -4.62
C VAL A 124 0.35 6.32 -6.02
N ILE A 125 -0.50 6.16 -7.03
CA ILE A 125 -0.17 6.48 -8.41
C ILE A 125 -0.76 7.85 -8.79
N PHE A 126 0.07 8.69 -9.40
CA PHE A 126 -0.28 10.05 -9.82
C PHE A 126 0.18 10.34 -11.26
N GLY A 127 -0.51 11.28 -11.91
CA GLY A 127 -0.15 11.80 -13.23
C GLY A 127 0.62 13.12 -13.11
N VAL A 128 1.61 13.31 -13.98
CA VAL A 128 2.31 14.59 -14.20
C VAL A 128 2.16 14.97 -15.67
N ALA A 129 1.68 16.19 -15.93
CA ALA A 129 1.58 16.77 -17.26
C ALA A 129 2.43 18.05 -17.36
N LEU A 130 3.19 18.19 -18.44
CA LEU A 130 4.11 19.31 -18.70
C LEU A 130 3.65 20.22 -19.86
N ASP A 131 2.47 19.96 -20.42
CA ASP A 131 1.84 20.72 -21.49
C ASP A 131 0.52 21.34 -21.02
N PRO A 132 0.18 22.56 -21.47
CA PRO A 132 -1.05 23.24 -21.06
C PRO A 132 -2.32 22.51 -21.55
N ASP A 133 -2.19 21.67 -22.57
CA ASP A 133 -3.26 20.83 -23.11
C ASP A 133 -3.43 19.49 -22.33
N GLY A 134 -2.54 19.18 -21.38
CA GLY A 134 -2.58 17.94 -20.59
C GLY A 134 -2.48 16.64 -21.38
N ARG A 135 -1.88 16.64 -22.58
CA ARG A 135 -1.78 15.46 -23.46
C ARG A 135 -0.54 14.63 -23.11
N ALA A 136 0.55 15.27 -22.70
CA ALA A 136 1.82 14.64 -22.36
C ALA A 136 1.83 14.25 -20.86
N VAL A 137 1.06 13.21 -20.52
CA VAL A 137 0.95 12.69 -19.15
C VAL A 137 1.87 11.49 -18.94
N ALA A 138 2.87 11.65 -18.07
CA ALA A 138 3.60 10.53 -17.49
C ALA A 138 2.97 10.13 -16.15
N THR A 139 3.02 8.84 -15.85
CA THR A 139 2.44 8.25 -14.65
C THR A 139 3.55 7.76 -13.71
N TYR A 140 3.39 8.06 -12.42
CA TYR A 140 4.39 7.80 -11.39
C TYR A 140 3.76 7.08 -10.19
N LEU A 141 4.53 6.20 -9.57
CA LEU A 141 4.26 5.58 -8.28
C LEU A 141 5.10 6.26 -7.20
N THR A 142 4.52 6.58 -6.05
CA THR A 142 5.27 6.90 -4.83
C THR A 142 4.66 6.19 -3.62
N ALA A 143 5.44 6.08 -2.54
CA ALA A 143 4.89 5.83 -1.22
C ALA A 143 4.78 7.13 -0.42
N VAL A 144 3.83 7.12 0.50
CA VAL A 144 3.61 8.12 1.52
C VAL A 144 3.74 7.42 2.86
N MET A 145 4.82 7.71 3.57
CA MET A 145 5.14 7.12 4.86
C MET A 145 4.44 7.88 6.00
N ASP A 146 4.00 7.18 7.04
CA ASP A 146 3.54 7.79 8.30
C ASP A 146 4.71 7.92 9.29
N ILE A 147 5.42 9.05 9.22
CA ILE A 147 6.58 9.33 10.08
C ILE A 147 6.12 10.28 11.18
N ASP A 148 6.06 9.74 12.40
CA ASP A 148 5.62 10.46 13.61
C ASP A 148 4.25 11.17 13.49
N GLY A 149 3.33 10.61 12.71
CA GLY A 149 2.00 11.18 12.43
C GLY A 149 1.97 12.15 11.25
N ALA A 150 3.11 12.41 10.61
CA ALA A 150 3.23 13.24 9.42
C ALA A 150 3.35 12.38 8.15
N ALA A 151 2.51 12.68 7.16
CA ALA A 151 2.53 12.01 5.86
C ALA A 151 3.70 12.54 5.01
N GLN A 152 4.72 11.72 4.77
CA GLN A 152 5.91 12.09 4.00
C GLN A 152 6.03 11.27 2.71
N ALA A 153 5.92 11.93 1.56
CA ALA A 153 6.14 11.30 0.27
C ALA A 153 7.63 11.09 -0.02
N ILE A 154 7.97 9.96 -0.63
CA ILE A 154 9.33 9.64 -1.08
C ILE A 154 9.49 9.85 -2.60
N THR A 155 10.69 9.58 -3.10
CA THR A 155 11.04 9.67 -4.53
C THR A 155 10.10 8.84 -5.41
N PRO A 156 9.47 9.43 -6.43
CA PRO A 156 8.58 8.69 -7.32
C PRO A 156 9.34 7.81 -8.33
N ILE A 157 8.79 6.64 -8.65
CA ILE A 157 9.21 5.79 -9.76
C ILE A 157 8.32 6.04 -10.97
N ARG A 158 8.90 6.31 -12.15
CA ARG A 158 8.14 6.42 -13.41
C ARG A 158 7.60 5.05 -13.82
N LEU A 159 6.28 4.92 -13.91
CA LEU A 159 5.61 3.70 -14.39
C LEU A 159 5.49 3.66 -15.91
N GLY A 160 5.46 4.84 -16.57
CA GLY A 160 5.37 4.97 -18.02
C GLY A 160 4.47 6.13 -18.42
N GLU A 161 3.91 6.07 -19.62
CA GLU A 161 2.89 7.00 -20.13
C GLU A 161 1.56 6.26 -20.21
N ARG A 162 0.48 6.88 -19.69
CA ARG A 162 -0.91 6.41 -19.84
C ARG A 162 -1.10 4.91 -19.53
N ILE A 163 -0.53 4.46 -18.41
CA ILE A 163 -0.63 3.05 -17.97
C ILE A 163 -2.08 2.61 -17.77
N ARG A 164 -2.31 1.31 -17.83
CA ARG A 164 -3.56 0.68 -17.40
C ARG A 164 -3.26 -0.33 -16.29
N LEU A 165 -4.17 -0.48 -15.34
CA LEU A 165 -4.07 -1.46 -14.26
C LEU A 165 -4.99 -2.65 -14.55
N ASN A 166 -4.52 -3.87 -14.29
CA ASN A 166 -5.31 -5.11 -14.36
C ASN A 166 -5.94 -5.50 -13.01
N GLY A 167 -5.74 -4.71 -11.96
CA GLY A 167 -6.19 -5.00 -10.60
C GLY A 167 -5.77 -3.92 -9.61
N PRO A 168 -6.11 -4.07 -8.32
CA PRO A 168 -5.61 -3.18 -7.26
C PRO A 168 -4.09 -3.25 -7.17
N ILE A 169 -3.44 -2.10 -6.94
CA ILE A 169 -2.09 -2.15 -6.37
C ILE A 169 -2.17 -2.65 -4.93
N THR A 170 -1.16 -3.39 -4.49
CA THR A 170 -1.12 -3.97 -3.14
C THR A 170 0.24 -3.76 -2.49
N ILE A 171 0.27 -3.45 -1.20
CA ILE A 171 1.50 -3.53 -0.39
C ILE A 171 1.57 -4.95 0.20
N ALA A 172 2.68 -5.63 -0.06
CA ALA A 172 3.00 -6.96 0.47
C ALA A 172 4.52 -7.17 0.43
N ASP A 173 5.08 -7.85 1.43
CA ASP A 173 6.52 -8.18 1.49
C ASP A 173 7.43 -6.95 1.37
N GLN A 174 7.06 -5.85 2.06
CA GLN A 174 7.69 -4.51 1.99
C GLN A 174 7.81 -3.92 0.58
N GLN A 175 6.95 -4.36 -0.35
CA GLN A 175 6.96 -3.96 -1.75
C GLN A 175 5.58 -3.54 -2.22
N VAL A 176 5.54 -2.61 -3.18
CA VAL A 176 4.31 -2.26 -3.89
C VAL A 176 4.21 -3.10 -5.15
N LYS A 177 3.21 -3.98 -5.22
CA LYS A 177 2.90 -4.78 -6.41
C LYS A 177 1.87 -4.03 -7.25
N VAL A 178 2.21 -3.77 -8.51
CA VAL A 178 1.39 -3.04 -9.48
C VAL A 178 1.07 -3.98 -10.65
N PRO A 179 -0.20 -4.42 -10.80
CA PRO A 179 -0.62 -5.25 -11.92
C PRO A 179 -0.84 -4.38 -13.16
N LEU A 180 0.17 -4.28 -14.03
CA LEU A 180 0.09 -3.47 -15.26
C LEU A 180 -0.57 -4.26 -16.38
N LEU A 181 -1.51 -3.63 -17.10
CA LEU A 181 -2.11 -4.18 -18.31
C LEU A 181 -1.41 -3.59 -19.54
N THR A 182 -0.78 -4.45 -20.34
CA THR A 182 -0.21 -4.10 -21.65
C THR A 182 -1.18 -4.47 -22.78
N MET A 183 -0.78 -4.31 -24.05
CA MET A 183 -1.59 -4.74 -25.19
C MET A 183 -1.67 -6.27 -25.35
N THR A 184 -0.71 -7.01 -24.81
CA THR A 184 -0.53 -8.46 -25.06
C THR A 184 -0.60 -9.31 -23.80
N GLU A 185 -0.27 -8.75 -22.63
CA GLU A 185 -0.15 -9.47 -21.37
C GLU A 185 -0.41 -8.60 -20.14
N VAL A 186 -0.62 -9.28 -19.01
CA VAL A 186 -0.64 -8.68 -17.67
C VAL A 186 0.75 -8.86 -17.06
N ILE A 187 1.36 -7.76 -16.60
CA ILE A 187 2.69 -7.78 -15.97
C ILE A 187 2.55 -7.29 -14.54
N ASP A 188 2.63 -8.22 -13.58
CA ASP A 188 2.72 -7.88 -12.16
C ASP A 188 4.15 -7.44 -11.85
N ARG A 189 4.35 -6.13 -11.63
CA ARG A 189 5.65 -5.58 -11.23
C ARG A 189 5.67 -5.29 -9.74
N ALA A 190 6.67 -5.83 -9.04
CA ALA A 190 6.95 -5.48 -7.66
C ALA A 190 7.99 -4.35 -7.61
N TYR A 191 7.70 -3.30 -6.87
CA TYR A 191 8.58 -2.15 -6.66
C TYR A 191 9.00 -2.13 -5.20
N GLN A 192 10.29 -2.34 -4.97
CA GLN A 192 10.92 -1.99 -3.70
C GLN A 192 11.18 -0.49 -3.72
N LEU A 193 10.52 0.24 -2.83
CA LEU A 193 10.64 1.68 -2.74
C LEU A 193 11.73 2.02 -1.72
N GLU A 194 12.72 2.81 -2.13
CA GLU A 194 13.79 3.21 -1.22
C GLU A 194 13.25 4.22 -0.20
N THR A 195 13.06 3.77 1.04
CA THR A 195 12.51 4.57 2.16
C THR A 195 13.45 5.67 2.67
N ARG A 196 14.55 5.95 1.96
CA ARG A 196 15.44 7.07 2.29
C ARG A 196 14.75 8.39 2.01
N LEU A 197 14.52 9.16 3.07
CA LEU A 197 14.04 10.52 2.98
C LEU A 197 15.06 11.39 2.23
N ILE A 198 14.65 11.95 1.09
CA ILE A 198 15.45 12.98 0.43
C ILE A 198 15.36 14.25 1.28
N GLN A 199 16.49 14.67 1.85
CA GLN A 199 16.69 16.06 2.22
C GLN A 199 16.87 16.87 0.93
N VAL A 200 15.78 17.49 0.46
CA VAL A 200 15.84 18.53 -0.56
C VAL A 200 16.59 19.71 0.06
N ARG A 201 17.72 20.07 -0.55
CA ARG A 201 18.58 21.20 -0.12
C ARG A 201 18.10 22.51 -0.70
#